data_AF-A0A1I1Y462-F1
#
_entry.id   AF-A0A1I1Y462-F1
#
_cell.length_a   1.000
_cell.length_b   1.000
_cell.length_c   1.000
_cell.angle_alpha   90.00
_cell.angle_beta   90.00
_cell.angle_gamma   90.00
#
_symmetry.space_group_name_H-M   'P 1'
#
loop_
_entity.id
_entity.type
_entity.pdbx_description
1 polymer ?
#
loop_
_entity_poly.entity_id
_entity_poly.type
_entity_poly.pdbx_seq_one_letter_code
_entity_poly.pdbx_strand_id
1 'polypeptide(L)'
;MNNPVISKNAAANMCERINKLIRNFEKSLAPDEVAAMSLASFSNRPIIIKRLGYWNPDLIVLYGFDPNTGEALKMIQHISQFTLCLITLKKPPQDGELPEDDEKQEAANRRIGFIVNEEEAQ
;
A
#
# COMPACT_ATOMS: atom_id res chain seq x y z
N MET A 1 11.05 -24.59 -20.45
CA MET A 1 10.77 -23.73 -19.28
C MET A 1 9.48 -22.97 -19.58
N ASN A 2 8.39 -23.26 -18.86
CA ASN A 2 7.15 -22.47 -18.96
C ASN A 2 7.33 -21.22 -18.09
N ASN A 3 7.68 -20.09 -18.70
CA ASN A 3 7.57 -18.81 -18.02
C ASN A 3 6.08 -18.49 -17.91
N PRO A 4 5.50 -18.32 -16.70
CA PRO A 4 4.13 -17.89 -16.59
C PRO A 4 4.03 -16.51 -17.25
N VAL A 5 3.29 -16.42 -18.36
CA VAL A 5 3.01 -15.15 -19.02
C VAL A 5 2.11 -14.36 -18.08
N ILE A 6 2.70 -13.45 -17.30
CA ILE A 6 1.93 -12.51 -16.50
C ILE A 6 1.11 -11.68 -17.47
N SER A 7 -0.22 -11.73 -17.35
CA SER A 7 -1.12 -10.94 -18.17
C SER A 7 -0.76 -9.46 -18.06
N LYS A 8 -0.86 -8.72 -19.16
CA LYS A 8 -0.58 -7.26 -19.20
C LYS A 8 -1.32 -6.48 -18.12
N ASN A 9 -2.48 -6.98 -17.66
CA ASN A 9 -3.32 -6.33 -16.66
C ASN A 9 -3.36 -7.08 -15.30
N ALA A 10 -2.38 -7.95 -15.02
CA ALA A 10 -2.46 -8.82 -13.84
C ALA A 10 -2.49 -8.04 -12.52
N ALA A 11 -1.64 -7.02 -12.36
CA ALA A 11 -1.64 -6.17 -11.17
C ALA A 11 -2.95 -5.37 -11.01
N ALA A 12 -3.49 -4.81 -12.10
CA ALA A 12 -4.79 -4.13 -12.09
C ALA A 12 -5.92 -5.06 -11.60
N ASN A 13 -6.01 -6.26 -12.18
CA ASN A 13 -7.01 -7.26 -11.82
C ASN A 13 -6.85 -7.73 -10.36
N MET A 14 -5.61 -7.86 -9.89
CA MET A 14 -5.32 -8.20 -8.49
C MET A 14 -5.77 -7.09 -7.54
N CYS A 15 -5.46 -5.84 -7.86
CA CYS A 15 -5.90 -4.67 -7.08
C CYS A 15 -7.42 -4.60 -6.98
N GLU A 16 -8.14 -4.83 -8.07
CA GLU A 16 -9.61 -4.88 -8.07
C GLU A 16 -10.16 -5.96 -7.13
N ARG A 17 -9.58 -7.17 -7.17
CA ARG A 17 -9.99 -8.27 -6.27
C ARG A 17 -9.70 -7.94 -4.81
N ILE A 18 -8.54 -7.37 -4.49
CA ILE A 18 -8.19 -6.99 -3.12
C ILE A 18 -9.17 -5.92 -2.62
N ASN A 19 -9.47 -4.89 -3.40
CA ASN A 19 -10.45 -3.87 -3.03
C ASN A 19 -11.83 -4.47 -2.74
N LYS A 20 -12.28 -5.46 -3.52
CA LYS A 20 -13.55 -6.17 -3.24
C LYS A 20 -13.50 -6.96 -1.94
N LEU A 21 -12.38 -7.64 -1.65
CA LEU A 21 -12.20 -8.39 -0.41
C LEU A 21 -12.19 -7.47 0.82
N ILE A 22 -11.48 -6.33 0.74
CA ILE A 22 -11.45 -5.31 1.80
C ILE A 22 -12.86 -4.79 2.07
N ARG A 23 -13.58 -4.34 1.04
CA ARG A 23 -14.97 -3.85 1.20
C ARG A 23 -15.91 -4.89 1.80
N ASN A 24 -15.71 -6.16 1.49
CA ASN A 24 -16.51 -7.24 2.08
C ASN A 24 -16.15 -7.48 3.55
N PHE A 25 -14.88 -7.39 3.90
CA PHE A 25 -14.41 -7.46 5.29
C PHE A 25 -14.94 -6.27 6.12
N GLU A 26 -14.87 -5.05 5.58
CA GLU A 26 -15.35 -3.83 6.22
C GLU A 26 -16.84 -3.87 6.57
N LYS A 27 -17.67 -4.58 5.79
CA LYS A 27 -19.10 -4.77 6.12
C LYS A 27 -19.33 -5.53 7.42
N SER A 28 -18.35 -6.31 7.88
CA SER A 28 -18.44 -7.07 9.14
C SER A 28 -17.89 -6.32 10.36
N LEU A 29 -17.37 -5.10 10.17
CA LEU A 29 -16.77 -4.30 11.24
C LEU A 29 -17.82 -3.55 12.06
N ALA A 30 -17.55 -3.39 13.35
CA ALA A 30 -18.31 -2.49 14.21
C ALA A 30 -18.05 -1.01 13.84
N PRO A 31 -18.93 -0.07 14.20
CA PRO A 31 -18.78 1.35 13.86
C PRO A 31 -17.49 2.02 14.38
N ASP A 32 -16.88 1.48 15.43
CA ASP A 32 -15.64 1.95 16.05
C ASP A 32 -14.39 1.17 15.59
N GLU A 33 -14.53 0.31 14.58
CA GLU A 33 -13.47 -0.52 14.05
C GLU A 33 -13.05 -0.09 12.63
N VAL A 34 -11.77 -0.31 12.32
CA VAL A 34 -11.20 -0.07 10.99
C VAL A 34 -10.44 -1.29 10.51
N ALA A 35 -10.49 -1.53 9.21
CA ALA A 35 -9.66 -2.54 8.57
C ALA A 35 -8.20 -2.06 8.52
N ALA A 36 -7.30 -2.88 9.04
CA ALA A 36 -5.87 -2.70 8.90
C ALA A 36 -5.26 -3.93 8.24
N MET A 37 -4.02 -3.80 7.76
CA MET A 37 -3.31 -4.90 7.13
C MET A 37 -2.00 -5.15 7.85
N SER A 38 -1.77 -6.42 8.16
CA SER A 38 -0.45 -6.89 8.58
C SER A 38 0.21 -7.62 7.42
N LEU A 39 1.44 -7.24 7.09
CA LEU A 39 2.26 -8.02 6.17
C LEU A 39 2.96 -9.13 6.95
N ALA A 40 2.56 -10.37 6.69
CA ALA A 40 3.13 -11.54 7.35
C ALA A 40 4.66 -11.68 7.18
N SER A 41 5.25 -11.03 6.16
CA SER A 41 6.66 -11.22 5.78
C SER A 41 7.58 -10.02 6.07
N PHE A 42 7.05 -8.85 6.45
CA PHE A 42 7.86 -7.61 6.48
C PHE A 42 7.91 -6.90 7.83
N SER A 43 6.90 -7.08 8.70
CA SER A 43 6.91 -6.54 10.05
C SER A 43 5.81 -7.17 10.90
N ASN A 44 6.06 -7.38 12.19
CA ASN A 44 5.00 -7.72 13.15
C ASN A 44 4.09 -6.51 13.48
N ARG A 45 4.10 -5.46 12.64
CA ARG A 45 3.40 -4.21 12.89
C ARG A 45 2.26 -4.06 11.90
N PRO A 46 1.02 -3.85 12.37
CA PRO A 46 -0.09 -3.57 11.48
C PRO A 46 0.07 -2.18 10.87
N ILE A 47 -0.27 -2.06 9.60
CA ILE A 47 -0.32 -0.79 8.85
C ILE A 47 -1.78 -0.52 8.52
N ILE A 48 -2.24 0.70 8.72
CA ILE A 48 -3.58 1.10 8.26
C ILE A 48 -3.46 1.52 6.80
N ILE A 49 -4.14 0.80 5.90
CA ILE A 49 -4.17 1.13 4.48
C ILE A 49 -5.20 2.23 4.25
N LYS A 50 -4.81 3.26 3.50
CA LYS A 50 -5.74 4.26 2.96
C LYS A 50 -6.02 4.05 1.49
N ARG A 51 -5.04 3.56 0.72
CA ARG A 51 -5.19 3.38 -0.73
C ARG A 51 -4.32 2.26 -1.27
N LEU A 52 -4.82 1.59 -2.30
CA LEU A 52 -4.08 0.66 -3.15
C LEU A 52 -3.81 1.31 -4.51
N GLY A 53 -2.59 1.15 -5.00
CA GLY A 53 -2.19 1.43 -6.38
C GLY A 53 -1.62 0.17 -7.02
N TYR A 54 -1.41 0.21 -8.32
CA TYR A 54 -0.79 -0.88 -9.07
C TYR A 54 0.02 -0.31 -10.24
N TRP A 55 0.99 -1.09 -10.68
CA TRP A 55 1.71 -0.85 -11.93
C TRP A 55 1.77 -2.17 -12.69
N ASN A 56 1.15 -2.17 -13.87
CA ASN A 56 1.07 -3.36 -14.69
C ASN A 56 2.43 -3.73 -15.30
N PRO A 57 2.75 -5.03 -15.41
CA PRO A 57 1.85 -6.16 -15.14
C PRO A 57 1.90 -6.65 -13.68
N ASP A 58 2.84 -6.21 -12.85
CA ASP A 58 3.34 -7.04 -11.75
C ASP A 58 3.62 -6.34 -10.41
N LEU A 59 3.33 -5.05 -10.25
CA LEU A 59 3.54 -4.34 -8.98
C LEU A 59 2.24 -3.88 -8.33
N ILE A 60 2.18 -4.00 -7.01
CA ILE A 60 1.18 -3.39 -6.14
C ILE A 60 1.86 -2.33 -5.28
N VAL A 61 1.18 -1.21 -5.09
CA VAL A 61 1.63 -0.11 -4.24
C VAL A 61 0.64 0.09 -3.11
N LEU A 62 1.11 0.03 -1.88
CA LEU A 62 0.31 0.21 -0.67
C LEU A 62 0.60 1.61 -0.11
N TYR A 63 -0.45 2.37 0.17
CA TYR A 63 -0.35 3.67 0.83
C TYR A 63 -1.10 3.60 2.16
N GLY A 64 -0.42 3.99 3.22
CA GLY A 64 -0.96 3.90 4.57
C GLY A 64 -0.15 4.72 5.57
N PHE A 65 -0.30 4.37 6.84
CA PHE A 65 0.48 4.95 7.94
C PHE A 65 0.67 3.94 9.07
N ASP A 66 1.73 4.12 9.87
CA ASP A 66 1.91 3.34 11.11
C ASP A 66 0.92 3.87 12.17
N PRO A 67 0.02 3.04 12.72
CA PRO A 67 -0.96 3.48 13.71
C PRO A 67 -0.35 3.96 15.03
N ASN A 68 0.91 3.61 15.33
CA ASN A 68 1.60 4.00 16.55
C ASN A 68 2.39 5.30 16.38
N THR A 69 3.04 5.51 15.23
CA THR A 69 3.87 6.70 14.97
C THR A 69 3.14 7.78 14.17
N GLY A 70 2.08 7.42 13.44
CA GLY A 70 1.37 8.31 12.51
C GLY A 70 2.11 8.57 11.19
N GLU A 71 3.29 7.97 10.99
CA GLU A 71 4.12 8.23 9.82
C GLU A 71 3.51 7.64 8.55
N ALA A 72 3.49 8.43 7.48
CA ALA A 72 3.05 7.98 6.17
C ALA A 72 3.98 6.89 5.63
N LEU A 73 3.38 5.83 5.08
CA LEU A 73 4.08 4.68 4.54
C LEU A 73 3.63 4.42 3.10
N LYS A 74 4.61 4.27 2.22
CA LYS A 74 4.43 3.79 0.85
C LYS A 74 5.26 2.54 0.64
N MET A 75 4.61 1.45 0.30
CA MET A 75 5.28 0.16 0.07
C MET A 75 5.00 -0.34 -1.35
N ILE A 76 6.03 -0.90 -1.99
CA ILE A 76 5.96 -1.47 -3.33
C ILE A 76 6.24 -2.96 -3.21
N GLN A 77 5.41 -3.80 -3.81
CA GLN A 77 5.51 -5.26 -3.76
C GLN A 77 5.23 -5.86 -5.13
N HIS A 78 6.00 -6.88 -5.51
CA HIS A 78 5.71 -7.68 -6.68
C HIS A 78 4.54 -8.64 -6.40
N ILE A 79 3.63 -8.82 -7.36
CA ILE A 79 2.40 -9.60 -7.20
C ILE A 79 2.64 -11.06 -6.77
N SER A 80 3.76 -11.66 -7.18
CA SER A 80 4.07 -13.06 -6.85
C SER A 80 4.51 -13.27 -5.39
N GLN A 81 4.88 -12.19 -4.70
CA GLN A 81 5.33 -12.21 -3.29
C GLN A 81 4.31 -11.57 -2.36
N PHE A 82 3.21 -11.07 -2.92
CA PHE A 82 2.23 -10.29 -2.17
C PHE A 82 1.39 -11.21 -1.28
N THR A 83 1.58 -11.08 0.04
CA THR A 83 0.75 -11.71 1.07
C THR A 83 0.15 -10.62 1.95
N LEU A 84 -1.16 -10.70 2.19
CA LEU A 84 -1.89 -9.73 3.00
C LEU A 84 -2.72 -10.45 4.06
N CYS A 85 -2.75 -9.90 5.28
CA CYS A 85 -3.66 -10.31 6.33
C CYS A 85 -4.51 -9.10 6.73
N LEU A 86 -5.84 -9.21 6.63
CA LEU A 86 -6.75 -8.18 7.14
C LEU A 86 -6.97 -8.44 8.62
N ILE A 87 -6.78 -7.41 9.42
CA ILE A 87 -7.05 -7.42 10.85
C ILE A 87 -7.95 -6.25 11.20
N THR A 88 -8.56 -6.32 12.36
CA THR A 88 -9.40 -5.27 12.90
C THR A 88 -8.64 -4.47 13.94
N LEU A 89 -8.68 -3.14 13.84
CA LEU A 89 -8.17 -2.24 14.88
C LEU A 89 -9.29 -1.32 15.39
N LYS A 90 -9.21 -0.93 16.65
CA LYS A 90 -10.03 0.18 17.15
C LYS A 90 -9.63 1.46 16.45
N LYS A 91 -10.62 2.27 16.07
CA LYS A 91 -10.40 3.57 15.45
C LYS A 91 -9.52 4.43 16.37
N PRO A 92 -8.38 4.95 15.90
CA PRO A 92 -7.56 5.83 16.73
C PRO A 92 -8.38 7.08 17.11
N PRO A 93 -8.18 7.68 18.31
CA PRO A 93 -8.96 8.83 18.78
C PRO A 93 -8.80 10.14 17.99
N GLN A 94 -8.21 10.10 16.80
CA GLN A 94 -7.98 11.26 15.94
C GLN A 94 -8.41 10.90 14.53
N ASP A 95 -9.67 11.20 14.21
CA ASP A 95 -10.02 11.62 12.85
C ASP A 95 -9.33 12.97 12.61
N GLY A 96 -8.00 12.95 12.48
CA GLY A 96 -7.30 14.02 11.80
C GLY A 96 -7.80 13.99 10.38
N GLU A 97 -8.36 15.12 9.93
CA GLU A 97 -8.72 15.34 8.54
C GLU A 97 -7.62 14.74 7.65
N LEU A 98 -8.04 13.91 6.69
CA LEU A 98 -7.17 13.60 5.57
C LEU A 98 -6.65 14.95 5.09
N PRO A 99 -5.35 15.13 4.81
CA PRO A 99 -4.98 16.26 3.99
C PRO A 99 -5.86 16.14 2.74
N GLU A 100 -6.81 17.08 2.61
CA GLU A 100 -7.41 17.44 1.33
C GLU A 100 -6.26 17.47 0.33
N ASP A 101 -6.46 16.96 -0.89
CA ASP A 101 -5.42 16.91 -1.92
C ASP A 101 -4.84 18.32 -2.19
N ASP A 102 -3.95 18.79 -1.31
CA ASP A 102 -3.25 20.04 -1.39
C ASP A 102 -2.09 19.74 -2.32
N GLU A 103 -2.33 20.01 -3.60
CA GLU A 103 -1.35 20.08 -4.68
C GLU A 103 -0.15 20.99 -4.37
N LYS A 104 0.04 21.53 -3.16
CA LYS A 104 1.14 22.44 -2.84
C LYS A 104 1.66 22.24 -1.42
N GLN A 105 2.32 21.12 -1.16
CA GLN A 105 3.42 21.13 -0.20
C GLN A 105 4.72 20.74 -0.89
N GLU A 106 5.47 21.78 -1.23
CA GLU A 106 6.84 21.78 -1.71
C GLU A 106 7.77 21.24 -0.60
N ALA A 107 7.63 19.95 -0.30
CA ALA A 107 8.51 19.25 0.61
C ALA A 107 9.81 18.97 -0.15
N ALA A 108 10.83 19.76 0.18
CA ALA A 108 12.21 19.62 -0.26
C ALA A 108 12.55 18.16 -0.57
N ASN A 109 12.71 17.88 -1.87
CA ASN A 109 13.03 16.58 -2.43
C ASN A 109 14.29 15.98 -1.79
N ARG A 110 14.14 15.27 -0.66
CA ARG A 110 15.08 14.22 -0.29
C ARG A 110 14.72 13.02 -1.13
N ARG A 111 15.23 13.06 -2.36
CA ARG A 111 15.21 11.97 -3.34
C ARG A 111 15.74 10.73 -2.62
N ILE A 112 14.99 9.63 -2.65
CA ILE A 112 15.48 8.32 -2.21
C ILE A 112 16.86 8.15 -2.85
N GLY A 113 17.89 7.91 -2.02
CA GLY A 113 19.29 7.91 -2.41
C GLY A 113 19.67 6.80 -3.37
N PHE A 114 19.28 6.93 -4.64
CA PHE A 114 19.99 6.36 -5.76
C PHE A 114 20.90 7.46 -6.30
N ILE A 115 22.22 7.31 -6.14
CA ILE A 115 23.15 8.00 -7.03
C ILE A 115 23.04 7.26 -8.36
N VAL A 116 22.26 7.82 -9.30
CA VAL A 116 22.36 7.41 -10.70
C VAL A 116 23.66 8.01 -11.20
N ASN A 117 24.73 7.22 -11.24
CA ASN A 117 25.93 7.62 -11.97
C ASN A 117 25.57 7.62 -13.46
N GLU A 118 25.40 8.79 -14.06
CA GLU A 118 25.18 8.96 -15.51
C GLU A 118 26.45 8.71 -16.36
N GLU A 119 27.48 8.03 -15.82
CA GLU A 119 28.78 7.88 -16.50
C GLU A 119 29.04 6.55 -17.23
N GLU A 120 28.05 5.64 -17.38
CA GLU A 120 28.23 4.45 -18.23
C GLU A 120 27.16 4.34 -19.33
N ALA A 121 26.93 5.44 -20.04
CA ALA A 121 26.31 5.41 -21.36
C ALA A 121 27.18 6.14 -22.38
N GLN A 122 28.33 5.55 -22.70
CA GLN A 122 29.01 5.68 -24.00
C GLN A 122 29.92 4.48 -24.24
#